data_AF-A0A7W0J428-F1
#
_entry.id   AF-A0A7W0J428-F1
#
_cell.length_a   1.000
_cell.length_b   1.000
_cell.length_c   1.000
_cell.angle_alpha   90.00
_cell.angle_beta   90.00
_cell.angle_gamma   90.00
#
_symmetry.space_group_name_H-M   'P 1'
#
loop_
_entity.id
_entity.type
_entity.pdbx_description
1 polymer ?
#
loop_
_entity_poly.entity_id
_entity_poly.type
_entity_poly.pdbx_seq_one_letter_code
_entity_poly.pdbx_strand_id
1 'polypeptide(L)'
;MPISLDKAVIARIVKAGEKFEILVDPEKALELKRGKEIKMEDVLAAREIYSDVGKGLRAPQEKLNRLFGTNNAEQIAVKIIHEGELQLTTEQRRKMVEDRRKQIAGMISRQGVNPQSGAPHPVERILNAMEQAKVQIDGTKPTEEQIEGILEKIQRIIPIRFEKVQLAIKIPPAYSARSVSAVRAFGKLQKEEWLNDGSYAAQSEIRAGMQPEIFDKLNSLTKGEVEVKVLSKTRQ
;
A
#
# COMPACT_ATOMS: atom_id res chain seq x y z
N MET A 1 0.63 -16.63 9.23
CA MET A 1 1.71 -17.08 10.14
C MET A 1 1.82 -16.06 11.26
N PRO A 2 1.95 -16.49 12.53
CA PRO A 2 2.18 -15.56 13.63
C PRO A 2 3.45 -14.73 13.38
N ILE A 3 3.42 -13.45 13.78
CA ILE A 3 4.55 -12.52 13.65
C ILE A 3 5.70 -13.05 14.52
N SER A 4 6.93 -13.08 13.98
CA SER A 4 8.10 -13.37 14.82
C SER A 4 8.32 -12.23 15.80
N LEU A 5 8.51 -12.56 17.08
CA LEU A 5 8.83 -11.60 18.15
C LEU A 5 10.04 -10.72 17.78
N ASP A 6 11.00 -11.26 17.02
CA ASP A 6 12.20 -10.53 16.58
C ASP A 6 11.90 -9.37 15.62
N LYS A 7 10.75 -9.39 14.94
CA LYS A 7 10.31 -8.34 14.01
C LYS A 7 9.26 -7.43 14.62
N ALA A 8 8.75 -7.77 15.80
CA ALA A 8 7.75 -6.98 16.49
C ALA A 8 8.36 -5.71 17.10
N VAL A 9 7.53 -4.69 17.23
CA VAL A 9 7.87 -3.41 17.84
C VAL A 9 6.91 -3.11 18.98
N ILE A 10 7.35 -2.28 19.91
CA ILE A 10 6.52 -1.88 21.04
C ILE A 10 5.62 -0.73 20.60
N ALA A 11 4.30 -0.88 20.73
CA ALA A 11 3.38 0.25 20.75
C ALA A 11 3.01 0.57 22.19
N ARG A 12 3.05 1.86 22.55
CA ARG A 12 2.93 2.33 23.93
C ARG A 12 1.91 3.46 24.06
N ILE A 13 1.13 3.42 25.13
CA ILE A 13 0.31 4.55 25.58
C ILE A 13 0.56 4.81 27.07
N VAL A 14 0.47 6.07 27.49
CA VAL A 14 0.46 6.46 28.90
C VAL A 14 -0.93 7.00 29.22
N LYS A 15 -1.62 6.36 30.17
CA LYS A 15 -2.97 6.75 30.59
C LYS A 15 -3.02 6.87 32.10
N ALA A 16 -3.43 8.04 32.60
CA ALA A 16 -3.46 8.36 34.03
C ALA A 16 -2.12 8.08 34.76
N GLY A 17 -0.99 8.39 34.11
CA GLY A 17 0.35 8.16 34.65
C GLY A 17 0.81 6.70 34.60
N GLU A 18 -0.03 5.77 34.15
CA GLU A 18 0.31 4.36 33.98
C GLU A 18 0.65 4.04 32.53
N LYS A 19 1.66 3.20 32.35
CA LYS A 19 2.21 2.80 31.05
C LYS A 19 1.59 1.47 30.61
N PHE A 20 1.16 1.39 29.35
CA PHE A 20 0.65 0.17 28.74
C PHE A 20 1.34 -0.05 27.39
N GLU A 21 1.79 -1.27 27.15
CA GLU A 21 2.57 -1.67 25.99
C GLU A 21 2.03 -2.95 25.35
N ILE A 22 2.20 -3.04 24.04
CA ILE A 22 1.90 -4.23 23.23
C ILE A 22 3.01 -4.48 22.22
N LEU A 23 3.16 -5.73 21.79
CA LEU A 23 4.06 -6.11 20.70
C LEU A 23 3.26 -6.26 19.41
N VAL A 24 3.63 -5.48 18.39
CA VAL A 24 2.91 -5.40 17.11
C VAL A 24 3.85 -5.51 15.92
N ASP A 25 3.32 -5.95 14.78
CA ASP A 25 3.98 -5.72 13.49
C ASP A 25 3.92 -4.23 13.13
N PRO A 26 5.07 -3.59 12.84
CA PRO A 26 5.12 -2.15 12.59
C PRO A 26 4.33 -1.71 11.38
N GLU A 27 4.34 -2.48 10.28
CA GLU A 27 3.65 -2.11 9.06
C GLU A 27 2.14 -2.21 9.25
N LYS A 28 1.67 -3.35 9.75
CA LYS A 28 0.23 -3.58 9.99
C LYS A 28 -0.33 -2.64 11.06
N ALA A 29 0.45 -2.32 12.09
CA ALA A 29 0.04 -1.34 13.09
C ALA A 29 -0.12 0.07 12.47
N LEU A 30 0.80 0.48 11.59
CA LEU A 30 0.66 1.75 10.87
C LEU A 30 -0.53 1.75 9.91
N GLU A 31 -0.81 0.63 9.25
CA GLU A 31 -1.98 0.50 8.39
C GLU A 31 -3.29 0.57 9.18
N LEU A 32 -3.37 -0.13 10.31
CA LEU A 32 -4.52 -0.05 11.23
C LEU A 32 -4.71 1.38 11.74
N LYS A 33 -3.62 2.07 12.11
CA LYS A 33 -3.65 3.47 12.55
C LYS A 33 -4.24 4.42 11.50
N ARG A 34 -4.10 4.10 10.22
CA ARG A 34 -4.68 4.85 9.08
C ARG A 34 -6.13 4.45 8.76
N GLY A 35 -6.71 3.52 9.50
CA GLY A 35 -8.10 3.09 9.32
C GLY A 35 -8.28 1.93 8.33
N LYS A 36 -7.21 1.21 7.94
CA LYS A 36 -7.39 -0.06 7.22
C LYS A 36 -7.94 -1.12 8.18
N GLU A 37 -8.95 -1.87 7.73
CA GLU A 37 -9.46 -3.02 8.48
C GLU A 37 -8.49 -4.19 8.39
N ILE A 38 -7.81 -4.49 9.49
CA ILE A 38 -6.86 -5.59 9.61
C ILE A 38 -7.24 -6.42 10.83
N LYS A 39 -7.17 -7.75 10.70
CA LYS A 39 -7.40 -8.66 11.81
C LYS A 39 -6.34 -8.45 12.89
N MET A 40 -6.75 -8.34 14.15
CA MET A 40 -5.80 -8.13 15.25
C MET A 40 -4.80 -9.28 15.42
N GLU A 41 -5.15 -10.49 15.01
CA GLU A 41 -4.26 -11.66 14.93
C GLU A 41 -3.07 -11.43 14.00
N ASP A 42 -3.27 -10.63 12.96
CA ASP A 42 -2.23 -10.27 12.01
C ASP A 42 -1.36 -9.12 12.54
N VAL A 43 -1.89 -8.28 13.43
CA VAL A 43 -1.21 -7.09 13.96
C VAL A 43 -0.41 -7.40 15.22
N LEU A 44 -0.96 -8.19 16.14
CA LEU A 44 -0.37 -8.50 17.44
C LEU A 44 0.58 -9.69 17.35
N ALA A 45 1.80 -9.51 17.83
CA ALA A 45 2.72 -10.63 18.02
C ALA A 45 2.33 -11.49 19.24
N ALA A 46 1.69 -10.87 20.24
CA ALA A 46 1.14 -11.53 21.41
C ALA A 46 -0.19 -10.88 21.83
N ARG A 47 -1.17 -11.69 22.25
CA ARG A 47 -2.50 -11.24 22.70
C ARG A 47 -2.49 -10.78 24.16
N GLU A 48 -1.51 -9.97 24.54
CA GLU A 48 -1.26 -9.55 25.92
C GLU A 48 -0.97 -8.05 26.00
N ILE A 49 -1.43 -7.43 27.09
CA ILE A 49 -1.11 -6.04 27.44
C ILE A 49 -0.09 -6.06 28.57
N TYR A 50 1.02 -5.37 28.35
CA TYR A 50 2.13 -5.29 29.30
C TYR A 50 2.15 -3.93 29.99
N SER A 51 2.61 -3.90 31.24
CA SER A 51 3.07 -2.66 31.87
C SER A 51 4.51 -2.34 31.43
N ASP A 52 5.28 -3.39 31.15
CA ASP A 52 6.66 -3.32 30.64
C ASP A 52 6.97 -4.59 29.82
N VAL A 53 7.05 -4.46 28.50
CA VAL A 53 7.39 -5.56 27.58
C VAL A 53 8.82 -6.05 27.83
N GLY A 54 9.77 -5.14 28.09
CA GLY A 54 11.18 -5.48 28.27
C GLY A 54 11.43 -6.35 29.51
N LYS A 55 10.56 -6.26 30.51
CA LYS A 55 10.57 -7.10 31.72
C LYS A 55 9.56 -8.25 31.69
N GLY A 56 8.76 -8.38 30.62
CA GLY A 56 7.67 -9.36 30.53
C GLY A 56 6.55 -9.15 31.56
N LEU A 57 6.38 -7.94 32.08
CA LEU A 57 5.40 -7.64 33.13
C LEU A 57 4.03 -7.33 32.54
N ARG A 58 3.04 -8.21 32.78
CA ARG A 58 1.65 -8.02 32.32
C ARG A 58 0.92 -6.92 33.11
N ALA A 59 0.00 -6.23 32.44
CA ALA A 59 -0.87 -5.26 33.08
C ALA A 59 -1.97 -5.97 33.92
N PRO A 60 -2.18 -5.57 35.19
CA PRO A 60 -3.26 -6.13 36.01
C PRO A 60 -4.64 -5.88 35.41
N GLN A 61 -5.51 -6.90 35.40
CA GLN A 61 -6.84 -6.80 34.78
C GLN A 61 -7.72 -5.70 35.40
N GLU A 62 -7.62 -5.50 36.73
CA GLU A 62 -8.34 -4.44 37.43
C GLU A 62 -8.01 -3.04 36.86
N LYS A 63 -6.73 -2.81 36.56
CA LYS A 63 -6.27 -1.55 35.96
C LYS A 63 -6.74 -1.40 34.52
N LEU A 64 -6.74 -2.49 33.75
CA LEU A 64 -7.26 -2.49 32.38
C LEU A 64 -8.74 -2.11 32.35
N ASN A 65 -9.55 -2.77 33.19
CA ASN A 65 -10.97 -2.44 33.32
C ASN A 65 -11.20 -1.00 33.76
N ARG A 66 -10.47 -0.53 34.79
CA ARG A 66 -10.61 0.84 35.31
C ARG A 66 -10.26 1.91 34.28
N LEU A 67 -9.18 1.73 33.51
CA LEU A 67 -8.64 2.77 32.63
C LEU A 67 -9.12 2.67 31.18
N PHE A 68 -9.40 1.46 30.68
CA PHE A 68 -9.84 1.23 29.31
C PHE A 68 -11.33 0.85 29.20
N GLY A 69 -12.00 0.56 30.32
CA GLY A 69 -13.40 0.13 30.37
C GLY A 69 -13.61 -1.32 29.95
N THR A 70 -12.54 -2.07 29.74
CA THR A 70 -12.54 -3.46 29.25
C THR A 70 -11.20 -4.12 29.62
N ASN A 71 -11.19 -5.45 29.72
CA ASN A 71 -9.99 -6.28 29.83
C ASN A 71 -9.70 -7.04 28.52
N ASN A 72 -10.46 -6.77 27.45
CA ASN A 72 -10.25 -7.38 26.15
C ASN A 72 -8.97 -6.82 25.51
N ALA A 73 -7.93 -7.66 25.38
CA ALA A 73 -6.64 -7.27 24.86
C ALA A 73 -6.69 -6.69 23.44
N GLU A 74 -7.56 -7.20 22.56
CA GLU A 74 -7.68 -6.68 21.19
C GLU A 74 -8.27 -5.27 21.16
N GLN A 75 -9.35 -5.03 21.92
CA GLN A 75 -9.97 -3.71 22.01
C GLN A 75 -9.00 -2.67 22.61
N ILE A 76 -8.20 -3.07 23.60
CA ILE A 76 -7.20 -2.22 24.20
C ILE A 76 -6.06 -1.95 23.22
N ALA A 77 -5.60 -2.99 22.50
CA ALA A 77 -4.54 -2.85 21.51
C ALA A 77 -4.90 -1.86 20.40
N VAL A 78 -6.14 -1.89 19.89
CA VAL A 78 -6.63 -0.90 18.92
C VAL A 78 -6.47 0.52 19.48
N LYS A 79 -6.89 0.77 20.72
CA LYS A 79 -6.72 2.08 21.37
C LYS A 79 -5.25 2.47 21.49
N ILE A 80 -4.38 1.54 21.89
CA ILE A 80 -2.93 1.79 22.01
C ILE A 80 -2.32 2.16 20.65
N ILE A 81 -2.72 1.50 19.56
CA ILE A 81 -2.18 1.78 18.22
C ILE A 81 -2.63 3.16 17.72
N HIS A 82 -3.90 3.50 17.90
CA HIS A 82 -4.45 4.78 17.44
C HIS A 82 -3.95 5.97 18.26
N GLU A 83 -4.05 5.89 19.59
CA GLU A 83 -3.78 7.02 20.50
C GLU A 83 -2.32 7.05 20.99
N GLY A 84 -1.62 5.91 20.95
CA GLY A 84 -0.25 5.78 21.41
C GLY A 84 0.81 6.02 20.34
N GLU A 85 2.04 5.65 20.70
CA GLU A 85 3.24 5.78 19.88
C GLU A 85 3.86 4.42 19.55
N LEU A 86 4.43 4.31 18.35
CA LEU A 86 5.21 3.16 17.91
C LEU A 86 6.70 3.41 18.19
N GLN A 87 7.29 2.56 19.02
CA GLN A 87 8.70 2.63 19.40
C GLN A 87 9.54 1.81 18.42
N LEU A 88 10.13 2.52 17.46
CA LEU A 88 11.04 1.94 16.47
C LEU A 88 12.49 2.20 16.88
N THR A 89 13.32 1.16 16.85
CA THR A 89 14.78 1.30 16.99
C THR A 89 15.36 2.03 15.77
N THR A 90 16.58 2.55 15.90
CA THR A 90 17.28 3.20 14.78
C THR A 90 17.43 2.29 13.57
N GLU A 91 17.73 1.01 13.80
CA GLU A 91 17.87 0.00 12.75
C GLU A 91 16.54 -0.28 12.05
N GLN A 92 15.46 -0.45 12.83
CA GLN A 92 14.12 -0.64 12.28
C GLN A 92 13.66 0.56 11.45
N ARG A 93 13.89 1.79 11.93
CA ARG A 93 13.59 3.01 11.15
C ARG A 93 14.35 3.05 9.84
N ARG A 94 15.65 2.74 9.85
CA ARG A 94 16.49 2.70 8.63
C ARG A 94 15.96 1.67 7.63
N LYS A 95 15.67 0.46 8.12
CA LYS A 95 15.13 -0.62 7.30
C LYS A 95 13.79 -0.23 6.67
N MET A 96 12.86 0.32 7.46
CA MET A 96 11.57 0.80 6.94
C MET A 96 11.73 1.85 5.85
N VAL A 97 12.67 2.80 6.03
CA VAL A 97 12.96 3.81 5.00
C VAL A 97 13.52 3.18 3.72
N GLU A 98 14.42 2.19 3.85
CA GLU A 98 15.00 1.49 2.70
C GLU A 98 13.95 0.64 1.95
N ASP A 99 13.12 -0.11 2.68
CA ASP A 99 12.04 -0.90 2.12
C ASP A 99 11.03 0.02 1.41
N ARG A 100 10.70 1.17 2.02
CA ARG A 100 9.84 2.17 1.40
C ARG A 100 10.47 2.78 0.15
N ARG A 101 11.77 3.05 0.17
CA ARG A 101 12.52 3.53 -1.00
C ARG A 101 12.41 2.57 -2.18
N LYS A 102 12.62 1.28 -1.95
CA LYS A 102 12.49 0.24 -2.97
C LYS A 102 11.06 0.13 -3.50
N GLN A 103 10.07 0.17 -2.62
CA GLN A 103 8.65 0.15 -3.00
C GLN A 103 8.27 1.36 -3.87
N ILE A 104 8.65 2.58 -3.46
CA ILE A 104 8.40 3.82 -4.20
C ILE A 104 9.06 3.75 -5.59
N ALA A 105 10.34 3.37 -5.65
CA ALA A 105 11.05 3.25 -6.91
C ALA A 105 10.41 2.23 -7.86
N GLY A 106 9.97 1.09 -7.32
CA GLY A 106 9.22 0.08 -8.07
C GLY A 106 7.89 0.60 -8.62
N MET A 107 7.13 1.36 -7.82
CA MET A 107 5.88 1.97 -8.28
C MET A 107 6.11 3.01 -9.36
N ILE A 108 7.08 3.91 -9.17
CA ILE A 108 7.44 4.93 -10.17
C ILE A 108 7.92 4.28 -11.47
N SER A 109 8.74 3.22 -11.39
CA SER A 109 9.20 2.47 -12.56
C SER A 109 8.04 1.83 -13.33
N ARG A 110 7.06 1.25 -12.64
CA ARG A 110 5.86 0.64 -13.27
C ARG A 110 4.87 1.67 -13.81
N GLN A 111 4.74 2.83 -13.17
CA GLN A 111 3.68 3.79 -13.48
C GLN A 111 4.17 4.92 -14.40
N GLY A 112 5.44 5.26 -14.34
CA GLY A 112 6.07 6.37 -15.05
C GLY A 112 6.71 5.95 -16.36
N VAL A 113 6.77 6.88 -17.30
CA VAL A 113 7.38 6.70 -18.62
C VAL A 113 8.39 7.79 -18.92
N ASN A 114 9.39 7.47 -19.73
CA ASN A 114 10.26 8.46 -20.34
C ASN A 114 9.49 9.20 -21.45
N PRO A 115 9.33 10.53 -21.38
CA PRO A 115 8.73 11.36 -22.43
C PRO A 115 9.23 11.11 -23.85
N GLN A 116 10.51 10.77 -23.99
CA GLN A 116 11.22 10.73 -25.26
C GLN A 116 11.04 9.39 -25.97
N SER A 117 11.09 8.28 -25.21
CA SER A 117 10.96 6.93 -25.76
C SER A 117 9.57 6.31 -25.53
N GLY A 118 8.78 6.85 -24.61
CA GLY A 118 7.50 6.27 -24.17
C GLY A 118 7.64 5.02 -23.30
N ALA A 119 8.86 4.57 -23.00
CA ALA A 119 9.13 3.36 -22.22
C ALA A 119 9.32 3.67 -20.72
N PRO A 120 9.01 2.72 -19.82
CA PRO A 120 9.30 2.85 -18.39
C PRO A 120 10.82 2.85 -18.12
N HIS A 121 11.22 3.50 -17.03
CA HIS A 121 12.61 3.44 -16.56
C HIS A 121 12.82 2.23 -15.64
N PRO A 122 13.98 1.54 -15.71
CA PRO A 122 14.31 0.47 -14.76
C PRO A 122 14.33 0.96 -13.30
N VAL A 123 14.01 0.07 -12.35
CA VAL A 123 13.96 0.41 -10.91
C VAL A 123 15.28 1.00 -10.41
N GLU A 124 16.42 0.43 -10.80
CA GLU A 124 17.74 0.94 -10.43
C GLU A 124 17.97 2.37 -10.92
N ARG A 125 17.46 2.72 -12.11
CA ARG A 125 17.58 4.07 -12.66
C ARG A 125 16.82 5.09 -11.81
N ILE A 126 15.66 4.70 -11.28
CA ILE A 126 14.86 5.50 -10.36
C ILE A 126 15.56 5.65 -9.01
N LEU A 127 16.08 4.54 -8.44
CA LEU A 127 16.82 4.58 -7.18
C LEU A 127 18.01 5.55 -7.24
N ASN A 128 18.80 5.48 -8.31
CA ASN A 128 19.93 6.38 -8.54
C ASN A 128 19.46 7.84 -8.68
N ALA A 129 18.33 8.09 -9.34
CA ALA A 129 17.77 9.44 -9.44
C ALA A 129 17.27 9.97 -8.09
N MET A 130 16.67 9.13 -7.25
CA MET A 130 16.24 9.48 -5.89
C MET A 130 17.42 9.85 -4.99
N GLU A 131 18.54 9.13 -5.12
CA GLU A 131 19.78 9.42 -4.40
C GLU A 131 20.41 10.75 -4.85
N GLN A 132 20.55 10.97 -6.16
CA GLN A 132 21.07 12.21 -6.72
C GLN A 132 20.22 13.43 -6.35
N ALA A 133 18.89 13.27 -6.32
CA ALA A 133 17.95 14.29 -5.88
C ALA A 133 17.88 14.45 -4.35
N LYS A 134 18.64 13.66 -3.58
CA LYS A 134 18.67 13.65 -2.11
C LYS A 134 17.26 13.56 -1.49
N VAL A 135 16.44 12.67 -2.05
CA VAL A 135 15.06 12.48 -1.64
C VAL A 135 15.00 11.97 -0.20
N GLN A 136 14.30 12.71 0.65
CA GLN A 136 13.92 12.30 2.00
C GLN A 136 12.65 11.45 1.94
N ILE A 137 12.68 10.29 2.59
CA ILE A 137 11.57 9.32 2.60
C ILE A 137 11.17 9.08 4.06
N ASP A 138 9.88 9.11 4.29
CA ASP A 138 9.28 8.76 5.57
C ASP A 138 8.81 7.30 5.52
N GLY A 139 9.48 6.43 6.28
CA GLY A 139 9.12 5.02 6.39
C GLY A 139 7.77 4.78 7.07
N THR A 140 7.23 5.78 7.78
CA THR A 140 5.96 5.69 8.49
C THR A 140 4.77 6.22 7.69
N LYS A 141 4.97 6.75 6.48
CA LYS A 141 3.91 7.22 5.58
C LYS A 141 3.60 6.22 4.45
N PRO A 142 2.37 6.22 3.91
CA PRO A 142 2.03 5.52 2.66
C PRO A 142 3.03 5.79 1.54
N THR A 143 3.27 4.81 0.67
CA THR A 143 4.12 4.97 -0.52
C THR A 143 3.42 5.95 -1.45
N GLU A 144 2.12 5.75 -1.63
CA GLU A 144 1.23 6.47 -2.52
C GLU A 144 1.20 7.97 -2.22
N GLU A 145 1.21 8.35 -0.94
CA GLU A 145 1.26 9.76 -0.51
C GLU A 145 2.58 10.44 -0.83
N GLN A 146 3.68 9.69 -0.94
CA GLN A 146 5.01 10.23 -1.18
C GLN A 146 5.40 10.23 -2.66
N ILE A 147 4.75 9.41 -3.49
CA ILE A 147 5.14 9.20 -4.89
C ILE A 147 5.18 10.51 -5.69
N GLU A 148 4.12 11.31 -5.65
CA GLU A 148 4.02 12.51 -6.50
C GLU A 148 5.10 13.54 -6.13
N GLY A 149 5.30 13.82 -4.84
CA GLY A 149 6.35 14.75 -4.38
C GLY A 149 7.78 14.23 -4.59
N ILE A 150 7.96 12.91 -4.70
CA ILE A 150 9.24 12.30 -5.07
C ILE A 150 9.45 12.39 -6.58
N LEU A 151 8.41 12.16 -7.38
CA LEU A 151 8.44 12.28 -8.83
C LEU A 151 8.92 13.67 -9.26
N GLU A 152 8.36 14.72 -8.67
CA GLU A 152 8.76 16.12 -8.94
C GLU A 152 10.26 16.39 -8.70
N LYS A 153 10.85 15.73 -7.69
CA LYS A 153 12.28 15.88 -7.37
C LYS A 153 13.14 15.13 -8.37
N ILE A 154 12.78 13.89 -8.71
CA ILE A 154 13.56 13.09 -9.66
C ILE A 154 13.42 13.58 -11.10
N GLN A 155 12.35 14.31 -11.44
CA GLN A 155 12.16 14.96 -12.74
C GLN A 155 13.28 15.95 -13.09
N ARG A 156 13.96 16.51 -12.09
CA ARG A 156 15.12 17.40 -12.29
C ARG A 156 16.39 16.63 -12.69
N ILE A 157 16.41 15.32 -12.48
CA ILE A 157 17.54 14.43 -12.74
C ILE A 157 17.29 13.59 -14.00
N ILE A 158 16.06 13.13 -14.22
CA ILE A 158 15.66 12.33 -15.38
C ILE A 158 14.34 12.81 -15.98
N PRO A 159 14.17 12.70 -17.31
CA PRO A 159 12.89 12.93 -17.94
C PRO A 159 11.96 11.76 -17.59
N ILE A 160 11.00 12.00 -16.70
CA ILE A 160 9.99 11.04 -16.29
C ILE A 160 8.66 11.75 -16.03
N ARG A 161 7.55 11.13 -16.41
CA ARG A 161 6.21 11.63 -16.07
C ARG A 161 5.24 10.48 -15.87
N PHE A 162 4.15 10.77 -15.17
CA PHE A 162 2.96 9.94 -15.26
C PHE A 162 2.12 10.39 -16.45
N GLU A 163 1.78 9.45 -17.32
CA GLU A 163 0.91 9.69 -18.46
C GLU A 163 -0.34 8.84 -18.27
N LYS A 164 -1.51 9.39 -18.55
CA LYS A 164 -2.76 8.65 -18.46
C LYS A 164 -3.17 8.15 -19.84
N VAL A 165 -3.71 6.94 -19.88
CA VAL A 165 -4.18 6.32 -21.12
C VAL A 165 -5.62 5.86 -20.91
N GLN A 166 -6.48 6.21 -21.86
CA GLN A 166 -7.85 5.70 -21.90
C GLN A 166 -7.89 4.45 -22.77
N LEU A 167 -8.38 3.36 -22.19
CA LEU A 167 -8.56 2.08 -22.86
C LEU A 167 -10.06 1.80 -23.04
N ALA A 168 -10.46 1.41 -24.24
CA ALA A 168 -11.70 0.71 -24.51
C ALA A 168 -11.44 -0.79 -24.48
N ILE A 169 -12.18 -1.51 -23.65
CA ILE A 169 -12.03 -2.93 -23.40
C ILE A 169 -13.37 -3.58 -23.76
N LYS A 170 -13.35 -4.61 -24.61
CA LYS A 170 -14.51 -5.45 -24.91
C LYS A 170 -14.16 -6.91 -24.62
N ILE A 171 -14.95 -7.54 -23.76
CA ILE A 171 -14.75 -8.92 -23.30
C ILE A 171 -15.95 -9.76 -23.77
N PRO A 172 -15.71 -10.89 -24.46
CA PRO A 172 -16.78 -11.79 -24.89
C PRO A 172 -17.61 -12.35 -23.73
N PRO A 173 -18.87 -12.77 -23.99
CA PRO A 173 -19.80 -13.26 -22.96
C PRO A 173 -19.24 -14.43 -22.14
N ALA A 174 -18.44 -15.29 -22.76
CA ALA A 174 -17.85 -16.47 -22.12
C ALA A 174 -16.92 -16.13 -20.94
N TYR A 175 -16.41 -14.89 -20.87
CA TYR A 175 -15.38 -14.48 -19.90
C TYR A 175 -15.73 -13.22 -19.13
N SER A 176 -16.84 -12.56 -19.46
CA SER A 176 -17.25 -11.28 -18.88
C SER A 176 -17.34 -11.32 -17.35
N ALA A 177 -18.07 -12.28 -16.78
CA ALA A 177 -18.30 -12.39 -15.33
C ALA A 177 -17.00 -12.48 -14.50
N ARG A 178 -15.95 -13.14 -15.01
CA ARG A 178 -14.68 -13.31 -14.29
C ARG A 178 -13.66 -12.20 -14.54
N SER A 179 -13.84 -11.41 -15.61
CA SER A 179 -12.88 -10.38 -16.02
C SER A 179 -13.29 -8.97 -15.58
N VAL A 180 -14.56 -8.74 -15.23
CA VAL A 180 -15.06 -7.42 -14.77
C VAL A 180 -14.28 -6.91 -13.55
N SER A 181 -14.02 -7.78 -12.58
CA SER A 181 -13.26 -7.42 -11.37
C SER A 181 -11.83 -6.99 -11.70
N ALA A 182 -11.19 -7.66 -12.67
CA ALA A 182 -9.86 -7.28 -13.15
C ALA A 182 -9.89 -5.88 -13.79
N VAL A 183 -10.85 -5.61 -14.69
CA VAL A 183 -10.98 -4.29 -15.35
C VAL A 183 -11.14 -3.15 -14.32
N ARG A 184 -11.92 -3.39 -13.25
CA ARG A 184 -12.13 -2.43 -12.17
C ARG A 184 -10.88 -2.21 -11.29
N ALA A 185 -9.94 -3.15 -11.24
CA ALA A 185 -8.77 -3.09 -10.37
C ALA A 185 -7.60 -2.27 -10.94
N PHE A 186 -7.48 -2.13 -12.26
CA PHE A 186 -6.31 -1.50 -12.89
C PHE A 186 -6.37 0.02 -13.04
N GLY A 187 -7.53 0.65 -12.84
CA GLY A 187 -7.66 2.09 -12.99
C GLY A 187 -9.07 2.62 -12.74
N LYS A 188 -9.24 3.90 -13.08
CA LYS A 188 -10.52 4.58 -12.89
C LYS A 188 -11.46 4.22 -14.04
N LEU A 189 -12.49 3.45 -13.74
CA LEU A 189 -13.55 3.13 -14.68
C LEU A 189 -14.35 4.40 -15.02
N GLN A 190 -14.44 4.72 -16.30
CA GLN A 190 -15.19 5.88 -16.81
C GLN A 190 -16.59 5.48 -17.28
N LYS A 191 -16.68 4.34 -17.98
CA LYS A 191 -17.94 3.78 -18.47
C LYS A 191 -17.87 2.25 -18.44
N GLU A 192 -18.98 1.59 -18.11
CA GLU A 192 -19.18 0.15 -18.31
C GLU A 192 -20.59 -0.10 -18.81
N GLU A 193 -20.74 -1.07 -19.71
CA GLU A 193 -22.03 -1.52 -20.21
C GLU A 193 -22.00 -3.00 -20.56
N TRP A 194 -23.15 -3.65 -20.38
CA TRP A 194 -23.41 -4.98 -20.90
C TRP A 194 -24.09 -4.83 -22.26
N LEU A 195 -23.51 -5.41 -23.28
CA LEU A 195 -24.04 -5.38 -24.64
C LEU A 195 -25.13 -6.44 -24.81
N ASN A 196 -25.97 -6.24 -25.82
CA ASN A 196 -27.12 -7.12 -26.11
C ASN A 196 -26.71 -8.56 -26.46
N ASP A 197 -25.46 -8.77 -26.88
CA ASP A 197 -24.88 -10.09 -27.16
C ASP A 197 -24.31 -10.78 -25.91
N GLY A 198 -24.45 -10.15 -24.72
CA GLY A 198 -23.90 -10.62 -23.45
C GLY A 198 -22.42 -10.28 -23.24
N SER A 199 -21.79 -9.56 -24.18
CA SER A 199 -20.41 -9.10 -24.02
C SER A 199 -20.35 -7.90 -23.08
N TYR A 200 -19.19 -7.69 -22.47
CA TYR A 200 -18.95 -6.61 -21.53
C TYR A 200 -18.02 -5.58 -22.17
N ALA A 201 -18.46 -4.32 -22.23
CA ALA A 201 -17.67 -3.22 -22.72
C ALA A 201 -17.36 -2.22 -21.59
N ALA A 202 -16.12 -1.73 -21.56
CA ALA A 202 -15.67 -0.78 -20.55
C ALA A 202 -14.69 0.24 -21.11
N GLN A 203 -14.76 1.46 -20.60
CA GLN A 203 -13.74 2.49 -20.78
C GLN A 203 -13.05 2.74 -19.45
N SER A 204 -11.73 2.55 -19.39
CA SER A 204 -10.92 2.70 -18.18
C SER A 204 -9.75 3.65 -18.40
N GLU A 205 -9.52 4.54 -17.45
CA GLU A 205 -8.35 5.41 -17.39
C GLU A 205 -7.29 4.78 -16.49
N ILE A 206 -6.12 4.47 -17.06
CA ILE A 206 -4.99 3.87 -16.37
C ILE A 206 -3.74 4.75 -16.49
N ARG A 207 -2.71 4.48 -15.68
CA ARG A 207 -1.36 5.03 -15.92
C ARG A 207 -0.71 4.28 -17.08
N ALA A 208 -0.02 4.98 -17.98
CA ALA A 208 0.55 4.45 -19.21
C ALA A 208 1.51 3.27 -18.97
N GLY A 209 2.32 3.34 -17.91
CA GLY A 209 3.23 2.25 -17.57
C GLY A 209 2.52 0.96 -17.13
N MET A 210 1.25 1.01 -16.73
CA MET A 210 0.44 -0.16 -16.36
C MET A 210 -0.21 -0.85 -17.57
N GLN A 211 -0.07 -0.28 -18.78
CA GLN A 211 -0.68 -0.83 -19.99
C GLN A 211 -0.24 -2.27 -20.29
N PRO A 212 1.04 -2.67 -20.18
CA PRO A 212 1.43 -4.06 -20.42
C PRO A 212 0.76 -5.04 -19.44
N GLU A 213 0.71 -4.68 -18.15
CA GLU A 213 0.19 -5.55 -17.09
C GLU A 213 -1.32 -5.84 -17.25
N ILE A 214 -2.12 -4.82 -17.59
CA ILE A 214 -3.55 -5.03 -17.83
C ILE A 214 -3.80 -5.88 -19.08
N PHE A 215 -3.00 -5.70 -20.14
CA PHE A 215 -3.10 -6.50 -21.36
C PHE A 215 -2.81 -7.97 -21.05
N ASP A 216 -1.72 -8.27 -20.35
CA ASP A 216 -1.34 -9.63 -19.97
C ASP A 216 -2.40 -10.28 -19.08
N LYS A 217 -2.92 -9.53 -18.09
CA LYS A 217 -3.96 -10.04 -17.19
C LYS A 217 -5.26 -10.36 -17.92
N LEU A 218 -5.73 -9.46 -18.79
CA LEU A 218 -6.96 -9.67 -19.54
C LEU A 218 -6.80 -10.79 -20.57
N ASN A 219 -5.66 -10.88 -21.26
CA ASN A 219 -5.36 -11.97 -22.17
C ASN A 219 -5.35 -13.33 -21.45
N SER A 220 -4.73 -13.42 -20.27
CA SER A 220 -4.75 -14.64 -19.45
C SER A 220 -6.17 -15.06 -19.06
N LEU A 221 -7.02 -14.11 -18.65
CA LEU A 221 -8.40 -14.38 -18.23
C LEU A 221 -9.34 -14.70 -19.39
N THR A 222 -9.05 -14.23 -20.60
CA THR A 222 -9.91 -14.39 -21.79
C THR A 222 -9.32 -15.33 -22.84
N LYS A 223 -8.17 -15.97 -22.54
CA LYS A 223 -7.40 -16.78 -23.50
C LYS A 223 -7.07 -16.01 -24.80
N GLY A 224 -6.91 -14.69 -24.70
CA GLY A 224 -6.61 -13.80 -25.83
C GLY A 224 -7.82 -13.31 -26.63
N GLU A 225 -9.04 -13.64 -26.22
CA GLU A 225 -10.27 -13.21 -26.91
C GLU A 225 -10.75 -11.80 -26.49
N VAL A 226 -10.00 -11.09 -25.65
CA VAL A 226 -10.29 -9.69 -25.29
C VAL A 226 -9.90 -8.74 -26.43
N GLU A 227 -10.77 -7.78 -26.73
CA GLU A 227 -10.43 -6.65 -27.59
C GLU A 227 -10.08 -5.43 -26.72
N VAL A 228 -8.86 -4.92 -26.84
CA VAL A 228 -8.43 -3.69 -26.16
C VAL A 228 -7.97 -2.66 -27.18
N LYS A 229 -8.58 -1.47 -27.15
CA LYS A 229 -8.22 -0.32 -28.00
C LYS A 229 -7.80 0.86 -27.15
N VAL A 230 -6.71 1.53 -27.54
CA VAL A 230 -6.27 2.78 -26.91
C VAL A 230 -7.04 3.93 -27.54
N LEU A 231 -7.81 4.68 -26.74
CA LEU A 231 -8.65 5.78 -27.21
C LEU A 231 -7.89 7.11 -27.26
N SER A 232 -7.15 7.42 -26.19
CA SER A 232 -6.37 8.65 -26.10
C SER A 232 -5.28 8.56 -25.04
N LYS A 233 -4.21 9.32 -25.22
CA LYS A 233 -3.17 9.55 -24.22
C LYS A 233 -3.32 10.97 -23.68
N THR A 234 -3.72 11.11 -22.42
CA THR A 234 -3.88 12.42 -21.78
C THR A 234 -2.64 12.72 -20.96
N ARG A 235 -2.00 13.85 -21.28
CA ARG A 235 -0.83 14.36 -20.56
C ARG A 235 -1.28 14.95 -19.23
N GLN A 236 -0.57 14.63 -18.15
CA GLN A 236 -0.70 15.30 -16.86
C GLN A 236 0.65 15.85 -16.43
#